data_AF-A0A0C5DYR5-F1
#
_entry.id   AF-A0A0C5DYR5-F1
#
_cell.length_a   1.000
_cell.length_b   1.000
_cell.length_c   1.000
_cell.angle_alpha   90.00
_cell.angle_beta   90.00
_cell.angle_gamma   90.00
#
_symmetry.space_group_name_H-M   'P 1'
#
loop_
_entity.id
_entity.type
_entity.pdbx_description
1 polymer ?
#
loop_
_entity_poly.entity_id
_entity_poly.type
_entity_poly.pdbx_seq_one_letter_code
_entity_poly.pdbx_strand_id
1 'polypeptide(L)'
;MNEQQRIAEDATFQIGCAMDHINWLRGVLHVLRDHLKLETGGEHYSTVADLAIYNADDWHNQLDVERQELEARTDKAFPAEDGGVQ
;
A
#
# COMPACT_ATOMS: atom_id res chain seq x y z
N MET A 1 -2.26 25.92 6.12
CA MET A 1 -1.61 24.91 5.28
C MET A 1 -1.20 25.54 3.96
N ASN A 2 0.08 25.44 3.59
CA ASN A 2 0.56 25.93 2.29
C ASN A 2 0.34 24.86 1.19
N GLU A 3 0.52 25.24 -0.07
CA GLU A 3 0.27 24.34 -1.21
C GLU A 3 1.13 23.08 -1.19
N GLN A 4 2.39 23.20 -0.77
CA GLN A 4 3.32 22.06 -0.71
C GLN A 4 2.91 21.04 0.35
N GLN A 5 2.45 21.53 1.52
CA GLN A 5 1.93 20.68 2.59
C GLN A 5 0.66 19.94 2.13
N ARG A 6 -0.26 20.63 1.43
CA ARG A 6 -1.46 20.01 0.86
C ARG A 6 -1.10 18.90 -0.14
N ILE A 7 -0.15 19.15 -1.05
CA ILE A 7 0.31 18.15 -2.02
C ILE A 7 0.89 16.92 -1.31
N ALA A 8 1.64 17.12 -0.22
CA ALA A 8 2.20 16.02 0.55
C ALA A 8 1.11 15.18 1.22
N GLU A 9 0.11 15.82 1.84
CA GLU A 9 -1.04 15.14 2.43
C GLU A 9 -1.87 14.36 1.39
N ASP A 10 -2.13 14.97 0.23
CA ASP A 10 -2.83 14.32 -0.88
C ASP A 10 -2.03 13.11 -1.42
N ALA A 11 -0.72 13.21 -1.52
CA ALA A 11 0.14 12.11 -1.95
C ALA A 11 0.14 10.96 -0.92
N THR A 12 0.24 11.25 0.37
CA THR A 12 0.09 10.24 1.44
C THR A 12 -1.26 9.54 1.36
N PHE A 13 -2.34 10.30 1.14
CA PHE A 13 -3.69 9.74 0.96
C PHE A 13 -3.76 8.81 -0.26
N GLN A 14 -3.21 9.22 -1.40
CA GLN A 14 -3.18 8.40 -2.62
C GLN A 14 -2.38 7.10 -2.42
N ILE A 15 -1.25 7.15 -1.71
CA ILE A 15 -0.48 5.94 -1.36
C ILE A 15 -1.35 5.01 -0.50
N GLY A 16 -2.09 5.54 0.49
CA GLY A 16 -3.06 4.76 1.27
C GLY A 16 -4.12 4.09 0.40
N CYS A 17 -4.74 4.81 -0.54
CA CYS A 17 -5.69 4.23 -1.48
C CYS A 17 -5.08 3.12 -2.35
N ALA A 18 -3.84 3.29 -2.80
CA ALA A 18 -3.13 2.28 -3.58
C ALA A 18 -2.88 1.01 -2.74
N MET A 19 -2.47 1.15 -1.47
CA MET A 19 -2.29 0.04 -0.54
C MET A 19 -3.61 -0.71 -0.27
N ASP A 20 -4.72 0.00 -0.09
CA ASP A 20 -6.05 -0.61 0.08
C ASP A 20 -6.46 -1.41 -1.16
N HIS A 21 -6.18 -0.90 -2.35
CA HIS A 21 -6.43 -1.63 -3.59
C HIS A 21 -5.59 -2.91 -3.70
N ILE A 22 -4.32 -2.86 -3.30
CA ILE A 22 -3.45 -4.04 -3.25
C ILE A 22 -3.98 -5.06 -2.24
N ASN A 23 -4.45 -4.64 -1.07
CA ASN A 23 -5.06 -5.54 -0.09
C ASN A 23 -6.30 -6.24 -0.64
N TRP A 24 -7.15 -5.53 -1.37
CA TRP A 24 -8.26 -6.13 -2.10
C TRP A 24 -7.78 -7.16 -3.14
N LEU A 25 -6.78 -6.80 -3.96
CA LEU A 25 -6.21 -7.68 -4.98
C LEU A 25 -5.63 -8.96 -4.36
N ARG A 26 -4.90 -8.86 -3.24
CA ARG A 26 -4.39 -10.01 -2.47
C ARG A 26 -5.53 -10.95 -2.08
N GLY A 27 -6.63 -10.41 -1.55
CA GLY A 27 -7.81 -11.20 -1.19
C GLY A 27 -8.38 -11.98 -2.37
N VAL A 28 -8.52 -11.31 -3.53
CA VAL A 28 -9.00 -11.97 -4.77
C VAL A 28 -8.04 -13.06 -5.23
N LEU A 29 -6.73 -12.81 -5.19
CA LEU A 29 -5.72 -13.80 -5.60
C LEU A 29 -5.70 -15.03 -4.68
N HIS A 30 -5.92 -14.84 -3.37
CA HIS A 30 -6.07 -15.97 -2.45
C HIS A 30 -7.27 -16.85 -2.81
N VAL A 31 -8.43 -16.25 -3.07
CA VAL A 31 -9.63 -17.00 -3.51
C VAL A 31 -9.37 -17.74 -4.83
N LEU A 32 -8.75 -17.07 -5.80
CA LEU A 32 -8.42 -17.67 -7.10
C LEU A 32 -7.46 -18.85 -6.94
N ARG A 33 -6.39 -18.68 -6.17
CA ARG A 33 -5.42 -19.74 -5.88
C ARG A 33 -6.11 -20.95 -5.25
N ASP A 34 -6.93 -20.72 -4.24
CA ASP A 34 -7.60 -21.79 -3.50
C ASP A 34 -8.57 -22.55 -4.42
N HIS A 35 -9.26 -21.85 -5.32
CA HIS A 35 -10.08 -22.47 -6.36
C HIS A 35 -9.24 -23.34 -7.31
N LEU A 36 -8.13 -22.81 -7.84
CA LEU A 36 -7.24 -23.53 -8.77
C LEU A 36 -6.62 -24.78 -8.15
N LYS A 37 -6.36 -24.79 -6.83
CA LYS A 37 -5.85 -25.97 -6.11
C LYS A 37 -6.84 -27.13 -6.10
N LEU A 38 -8.13 -26.87 -6.27
CA LEU A 38 -9.17 -27.89 -6.31
C LEU A 38 -9.40 -28.47 -7.71
N GLU A 39 -8.91 -27.79 -8.75
CA GLU A 39 -9.08 -28.22 -10.14
C GLU A 39 -7.99 -29.22 -10.56
N THR A 40 -8.40 -30.27 -11.27
CA THR A 40 -7.45 -31.24 -11.86
C THR A 40 -6.52 -30.54 -12.85
N GLY A 41 -5.22 -30.53 -12.57
CA GLY A 41 -4.22 -29.84 -13.40
C GLY A 41 -4.04 -28.35 -13.06
N GLY A 42 -4.73 -27.83 -12.05
CA GLY A 42 -4.63 -26.42 -11.62
C GLY A 42 -3.36 -26.08 -10.82
N GLU A 43 -2.53 -27.06 -10.48
CA GLU A 43 -1.32 -26.89 -9.65
C GLU A 43 -0.38 -25.79 -10.17
N HIS A 44 -0.10 -25.79 -11.47
CA HIS A 44 0.76 -24.78 -12.09
C HIS A 44 0.16 -23.38 -11.95
N TYR A 45 -1.13 -23.23 -12.26
CA TYR A 45 -1.82 -21.93 -12.17
C TYR A 45 -1.96 -21.45 -10.73
N SER A 46 -2.17 -22.37 -9.77
CA SER A 46 -2.18 -22.02 -8.35
C SER A 46 -0.82 -21.52 -7.87
N THR A 47 0.28 -22.05 -8.42
CA THR A 47 1.65 -21.57 -8.14
C THR A 47 1.85 -20.17 -8.70
N VAL A 48 1.34 -19.89 -9.92
CA VAL A 48 1.38 -18.54 -10.50
C VAL A 48 0.57 -17.55 -9.65
N ALA A 49 -0.58 -17.96 -9.11
CA ALA A 49 -1.36 -17.14 -8.19
C ALA A 49 -0.61 -16.88 -6.87
N ASP A 50 0.09 -17.89 -6.31
CA ASP A 50 0.96 -17.70 -5.12
C ASP A 50 2.09 -16.69 -5.40
N LEU A 51 2.71 -16.71 -6.59
CA LEU A 51 3.70 -15.70 -6.98
C LEU A 51 3.10 -14.30 -7.12
N ALA A 52 1.88 -14.19 -7.65
CA ALA A 52 1.19 -12.91 -7.75
C ALA A 52 0.84 -12.35 -6.36
N ILE A 53 0.46 -13.20 -5.40
CA ILE A 53 0.26 -12.81 -3.99
C ILE A 53 1.56 -12.27 -3.41
N TYR A 54 2.66 -12.99 -3.60
CA TYR A 54 3.98 -12.54 -3.13
C TYR A 54 4.36 -11.16 -3.69
N ASN A 55 4.14 -10.92 -4.98
CA ASN A 55 4.41 -9.61 -5.58
C ASN A 55 3.51 -8.51 -5.00
N ALA A 56 2.24 -8.82 -4.73
CA ALA A 56 1.32 -7.88 -4.10
C ALA A 56 1.77 -7.52 -2.67
N ASP A 57 2.31 -8.47 -1.90
CA ASP A 57 2.91 -8.22 -0.59
C ASP A 57 4.13 -7.30 -0.70
N ASP A 58 5.01 -7.54 -1.67
CA ASP A 58 6.20 -6.72 -1.92
C ASP A 58 5.84 -5.27 -2.31
N TRP A 59 4.90 -5.08 -3.24
CA TRP A 59 4.42 -3.76 -3.62
C TRP A 59 3.76 -3.02 -2.46
N HIS A 60 2.96 -3.72 -1.65
CA HIS A 60 2.36 -3.11 -0.46
C HIS A 60 3.44 -2.62 0.52
N ASN A 61 4.46 -3.44 0.77
CA ASN A 61 5.55 -3.08 1.67
C ASN A 61 6.37 -1.90 1.14
N GLN A 62 6.66 -1.87 -0.16
CA GLN A 62 7.35 -0.73 -0.78
C GLN A 62 6.56 0.57 -0.62
N LEU A 63 5.24 0.53 -0.88
CA LEU A 63 4.38 1.70 -0.69
C LEU A 63 4.31 2.15 0.77
N ASP A 64 4.29 1.22 1.74
CA ASP A 64 4.30 1.61 3.15
C ASP A 64 5.60 2.30 3.56
N VAL A 65 6.74 1.84 3.05
CA VAL A 65 8.04 2.52 3.26
C VAL A 65 8.00 3.93 2.67
N GLU A 66 7.57 4.09 1.43
CA GLU A 66 7.47 5.40 0.77
C GLU A 66 6.49 6.34 1.51
N ARG A 67 5.36 5.80 2.02
CA ARG A 67 4.41 6.55 2.84
C ARG A 67 5.08 7.07 4.11
N GLN A 68 5.76 6.20 4.85
CA GLN A 68 6.44 6.56 6.09
C GLN A 68 7.55 7.60 5.86
N GLU A 69 8.32 7.46 4.78
CA GLU A 69 9.34 8.43 4.40
C GLU A 69 8.74 9.79 4.04
N LEU A 70 7.63 9.80 3.29
CA LEU A 70 6.92 11.04 2.94
C LEU A 70 6.33 11.74 4.16
N GLU A 71 5.68 10.98 5.05
CA GLU A 71 5.14 11.49 6.33
C GLU A 71 6.25 12.14 7.16
N ALA A 72 7.36 11.43 7.38
CA ALA A 72 8.51 11.95 8.14
C ALA A 72 9.13 13.22 7.51
N ARG A 73 9.23 13.27 6.18
CA ARG A 73 9.73 14.46 5.47
C ARG A 73 8.76 15.64 5.57
N THR A 74 7.46 15.36 5.56
CA THR A 74 6.40 16.37 5.67
C THR A 74 6.40 16.97 7.07
N ASP A 75 6.43 16.15 8.12
CA ASP A 75 6.52 16.59 9.52
C ASP A 75 7.75 17.46 9.78
N LYS A 76 8.89 17.09 9.17
CA LYS A 76 10.12 17.87 9.28
C LYS A 76 10.05 19.21 8.54
N ALA A 77 9.38 19.27 7.40
CA ALA A 77 9.28 20.46 6.57
C ALA A 77 8.21 21.45 7.07
N PHE A 78 7.14 20.91 7.67
CA PHE A 78 5.99 21.66 8.17
C PHE A 78 5.70 21.27 9.62
N PRO A 79 6.60 21.60 10.57
CA PRO A 79 6.37 21.31 11.97
C PRO A 79 5.08 22.00 12.42
N ALA A 80 4.27 21.31 13.23
CA ALA A 80 3.10 21.91 13.84
C ALA A 80 3.55 23.16 14.63
N GLU A 81 2.89 24.30 14.41
CA GLU A 81 3.10 25.46 15.27
C GLU A 81 2.70 25.05 16.69
N ASP A 82 3.69 24.87 17.56
CA ASP A 82 3.45 24.80 18.99
C ASP A 82 2.66 26.05 19.35
N GLY A 83 1.41 25.86 19.80
CA GLY A 83 0.54 26.91 20.29
C GLY A 83 1.10 27.53 21.57
N GLY A 84 2.21 28.25 21.44
CA GLY A 84 2.85 29.04 22.47
C GLY A 84 1.88 30.12 22.92
N VAL A 85 1.09 29.78 23.93
CA VAL A 85 0.40 30.75 24.78
C VAL A 85 1.50 31.60 25.42
N GLN A 86 1.73 32.79 24.86
CA GLN A 86 2.37 33.90 25.55
C GLN A 86 1.38 34.58 26.50
#